data_AF-A0A946G5A1-F1
#
_entry.id   AF-A0A946G5A1-F1
#
_cell.length_a   1.000
_cell.length_b   1.000
_cell.length_c   1.000
_cell.angle_alpha   90.00
_cell.angle_beta   90.00
_cell.angle_gamma   90.00
#
_symmetry.space_group_name_H-M   'P 1'
#
loop_
_entity.id
_entity.type
_entity.pdbx_description
1 polymer ?
#
loop_
_entity_poly.entity_id
_entity_poly.type
_entity_poly.pdbx_seq_one_letter_code
_entity_poly.pdbx_strand_id
1 'polypeptide(L)' 'MKQDSFSYEQLLECANGILFGKGNAQLPSPPMLMFDRITNINEAGGVFEKGEIVAEL' A
#
# COMPACT_ATOMS: atom_id res chain seq x y z
N MET A 1 16.22 -3.08 2.03
CA MET A 1 15.46 -3.39 0.80
C MET A 1 14.14 -2.65 0.91
N LYS A 2 13.78 -1.86 -0.11
CA LYS A 2 12.49 -1.18 -0.15
C LYS A 2 11.47 -2.19 -0.66
N GLN A 3 10.33 -2.31 0.02
CA GLN A 3 9.28 -3.25 -0.36
C GLN A 3 8.42 -2.62 -1.47
N ASP A 4 8.25 -3.36 -2.56
CA ASP A 4 7.59 -2.94 -3.80
C ASP A 4 6.23 -3.62 -4.03
N SER A 5 5.80 -4.47 -3.10
CA SER A 5 4.51 -5.16 -3.13
C SER A 5 3.98 -5.42 -1.72
N PHE A 6 2.67 -5.45 -1.54
CA PHE A 6 2.01 -5.67 -0.24
C PHE A 6 0.86 -6.67 -0.37
N SER A 7 0.87 -7.68 0.50
CA SER A 7 -0.25 -8.63 0.63
C SER A 7 -1.41 -8.03 1.41
N TYR A 8 -2.58 -8.65 1.35
CA TYR A 8 -3.77 -8.23 2.08
C TYR A 8 -3.52 -8.09 3.59
N GLU A 9 -2.80 -9.04 4.18
CA GLU A 9 -2.46 -9.03 5.61
C GLU A 9 -1.60 -7.80 5.96
N GLN A 10 -0.65 -7.43 5.09
CA GLN A 10 0.18 -6.25 5.30
C GLN A 10 -0.61 -4.95 5.14
N LEU A 11 -1.62 -4.93 4.27
CA LEU A 11 -2.56 -3.81 4.15
C LEU A 11 -3.43 -3.67 5.40
N LEU A 12 -3.85 -4.79 6.00
CA LEU A 12 -4.53 -4.78 7.31
C LEU A 12 -3.61 -4.31 8.43
N GLU A 13 -2.34 -4.72 8.45
CA GLU A 13 -1.35 -4.19 9.38
C GLU A 13 -1.17 -2.68 9.22
N CYS A 14 -1.21 -2.17 7.99
CA CYS A 14 -1.20 -0.74 7.71
C CYS A 14 -2.43 -0.03 8.27
N ALA A 15 -3.63 -0.59 8.07
CA ALA A 15 -4.87 -0.05 8.61
C ALA A 15 -4.86 -0.03 10.16
N ASN A 16 -4.23 -1.02 10.78
CA ASN A 16 -4.05 -1.08 12.23
C ASN A 16 -2.92 -0.18 12.77
N GLY A 17 -2.20 0.56 11.91
CA GLY A 17 -1.07 1.41 12.30
C GLY A 17 0.18 0.66 12.72
N ILE A 18 0.31 -0.61 12.33
CA ILE A 18 1.46 -1.45 12.65
C ILE A 18 2.55 -1.25 11.60
N LEU A 19 2.18 -1.27 10.31
CA LEU A 19 3.14 -1.29 9.20
C LEU A 19 4.08 -0.07 9.18
N PHE A 20 3.52 1.13 9.35
CA PHE A 20 4.30 2.37 9.38
C PHE A 20 4.53 2.90 10.80
N GLY A 21 3.98 2.24 11.82
CA GLY A 21 4.04 2.68 13.21
C GLY A 21 2.98 3.71 13.60
N LYS A 22 2.78 3.85 14.92
CA LYS A 22 1.73 4.68 15.51
C LYS A 22 1.92 6.17 15.16
N GLY A 23 0.86 6.80 14.66
CA GLY A 23 0.85 8.23 14.30
C GLY A 23 1.31 8.54 12.86
N ASN A 24 1.73 7.51 12.11
CA ASN A 24 2.04 7.64 10.69
C ASN A 24 0.83 7.27 9.81
N ALA A 25 1.02 7.24 8.49
CA ALA A 25 -0.03 6.93 7.54
C ALA A 25 -0.70 5.57 7.84
N GLN A 26 -2.02 5.53 7.68
CA GLN A 26 -2.84 4.33 7.87
C GLN A 26 -3.79 4.21 6.69
N LEU A 27 -4.02 2.99 6.24
CA LEU A 27 -5.11 2.71 5.32
C LEU A 27 -6.45 2.66 6.06
N PRO A 28 -7.58 2.86 5.37
CA PRO A 28 -8.89 2.56 5.94
C PRO A 28 -9.01 1.06 6.25
N SER A 29 -9.68 0.73 7.35
CA SER A 29 -10.08 -0.65 7.63
C SER A 29 -11.30 -1.08 6.77
N PRO A 30 -11.51 -2.37 6.55
CA PRO A 30 -12.76 -2.88 5.96
C PRO A 30 -14.00 -2.34 6.69
N PRO A 31 -15.10 -2.00 5.97
CA PRO A 31 -15.34 -2.22 4.54
C PRO A 31 -14.78 -1.11 3.62
N MET A 32 -14.00 -0.15 4.16
CA MET A 32 -13.45 0.96 3.37
C MET A 32 -12.09 0.67 2.74
N LEU A 33 -11.51 -0.50 2.99
CA LEU A 33 -10.32 -0.99 2.29
C LEU A 33 -10.74 -1.48 0.90
N MET A 34 -10.25 -0.83 -0.16
CA MET A 34 -10.76 -0.99 -1.53
C MET A 34 -9.80 -1.76 -2.48
N PHE A 35 -8.84 -2.49 -1.93
CA PHE A 35 -7.93 -3.34 -2.70
C PHE A 35 -7.37 -4.45 -1.82
N ASP A 36 -7.14 -5.61 -2.43
CA ASP A 36 -6.68 -6.82 -1.76
C ASP A 36 -5.15 -6.91 -1.74
N ARG A 37 -4.47 -6.31 -2.72
CA ARG A 37 -3.00 -6.30 -2.78
C ARG A 37 -2.45 -5.14 -3.61
N ILE A 38 -1.22 -4.75 -3.28
CA ILE A 38 -0.38 -3.89 -4.13
C ILE A 38 0.65 -4.80 -4.78
N THR A 39 0.62 -4.94 -6.11
CA THR A 39 1.55 -5.82 -6.85
C THR A 39 2.83 -5.10 -7.24
N ASN A 40 2.79 -3.78 -7.38
CA ASN A 40 3.96 -2.95 -7.69
C ASN A 40 3.81 -1.55 -7.10
N ILE A 41 4.86 -1.03 -6.46
CA ILE A 41 5.02 0.37 -6.07
C ILE A 41 6.47 0.80 -6.30
N ASN A 42 6.65 1.88 -7.04
CA ASN A 42 7.97 2.37 -7.40
C ASN A 42 8.02 3.93 -7.37
N GLU A 43 9.23 4.48 -7.33
CA GLU A 43 9.46 5.94 -7.35
C GLU A 43 9.69 6.50 -8.76
N ALA A 44 9.77 5.64 -9.77
CA ALA A 44 10.04 5.98 -11.16
C ALA A 44 9.08 5.21 -12.08
N GLY A 45 8.77 5.74 -13.26
CA GLY A 45 7.72 5.23 -14.14
C GLY A 45 6.40 5.98 -13.96
N GLY A 46 5.31 5.37 -14.44
CA GLY A 46 4.01 6.03 -14.58
C GLY A 46 3.99 7.10 -15.68
N VAL A 47 2.81 7.66 -15.95
CA VAL A 47 2.57 8.63 -17.04
C VAL A 47 3.48 9.87 -16.99
N PHE A 48 3.95 10.23 -15.79
CA PHE A 48 4.78 11.40 -15.56
C PHE A 48 6.21 11.08 -15.13
N GLU A 49 6.63 9.81 -15.19
CA GLU A 49 7.97 9.36 -14.80
C GLU A 49 8.37 9.71 -13.36
N LYS A 50 7.38 9.76 -12.45
CA LYS A 50 7.53 10.17 -11.04
C LYS A 50 6.98 9.14 -10.05
N GLY A 51 6.83 7.90 -10.50
CA GLY A 51 6.34 6.77 -9.72
C GLY A 51 4.93 6.35 -10.07
N GLU A 52 4.63 5.10 -9.77
CA GLU A 52 3.35 4.44 -10.00
C GLU A 52 3.05 3.41 -8.89
N ILE A 53 1.76 3.10 -8.76
CA ILE A 53 1.26 2.04 -7.88
C ILE A 53 0.27 1.20 -8.70
N VAL A 54 0.44 -0.12 -8.67
CA VAL A 54 -0.48 -1.09 -9.27
C VAL A 54 -1.09 -1.93 -8.15
N ALA A 55 -2.42 -1.95 -8.08
CA ALA A 55 -3.19 -2.65 -7.06
C ALA A 55 -4.37 -3.41 -7.68
N GLU A 56 -4.83 -4.45 -6.99
CA GLU A 56 -5.91 -5.35 -7.42
C GLU A 56 -6.96 -5.52 -6.33
N LEU A 57 -8.20 -5.84 -6.73
CA LEU A 57 -9.36 -6.16 -5.90
C LEU A 57 -10.03 -7.44 -6.44
#